data_AF-A0A847I982-F1
#
_entry.id   AF-A0A847I982-F1
#
_cell.length_a   1.000
_cell.length_b   1.000
_cell.length_c   1.000
_cell.angle_alpha   90.00
_cell.angle_beta   90.00
_cell.angle_gamma   90.00
#
_symmetry.space_group_name_H-M   'P 1'
#
loop_
_entity.id
_entity.type
_entity.pdbx_description
1 polymer ?
#
loop_
_entity_poly.entity_id
_entity_poly.type
_entity_poly.pdbx_seq_one_letter_code
_entity_poly.pdbx_strand_id
1 'polypeptide(L)' 'SATTDLTSAEIALRVGYANAETLRSLLRRERRRS' A
#
# COMPACT_ATOMS: atom_id res chain seq x y z
N SER A 1 -20.51 -1.16 11.77
CA SER A 1 -19.33 -1.70 11.07
C SER A 1 -18.16 -0.75 11.30
N ALA A 2 -17.15 -1.16 12.05
CA ALA A 2 -15.95 -0.34 12.24
C ALA A 2 -15.07 -0.49 11.00
N THR A 3 -15.13 0.47 10.08
CA THR A 3 -14.13 0.58 9.01
C THR A 3 -12.84 0.99 9.70
N THR A 4 -11.94 0.03 9.97
CA THR A 4 -10.61 0.35 10.47
C THR A 4 -9.93 1.21 9.41
N ASP A 5 -9.79 2.50 9.67
CA ASP A 5 -9.07 3.42 8.79
C ASP A 5 -7.57 3.11 8.93
N LEU A 6 -7.11 2.16 8.12
CA LEU A 6 -5.72 1.77 8.09
C LEU A 6 -4.96 2.81 7.30
N THR A 7 -3.99 3.45 7.94
CA THR A 7 -3.08 4.36 7.26
C THR A 7 -2.29 3.61 6.19
N SER A 8 -1.81 4.32 5.16
CA SER A 8 -1.03 3.70 4.09
C SER A 8 0.25 3.01 4.60
N ALA A 9 0.80 3.48 5.73
CA ALA A 9 1.94 2.85 6.38
C ALA A 9 1.56 1.49 6.98
N GLU A 10 0.45 1.42 7.71
CA GLU A 10 -0.07 0.17 8.28
C GLU A 10 -0.41 -0.86 7.19
N ILE A 11 -1.01 -0.40 6.09
CA ILE A 11 -1.29 -1.26 4.94
C ILE A 11 0.03 -1.81 4.37
N ALA A 12 1.04 -0.95 4.17
CA ALA A 12 2.33 -1.37 3.64
C ALA A 12 2.99 -2.44 4.51
N LEU A 13 3.02 -2.25 5.84
CA LEU A 13 3.58 -3.23 6.76
C LEU A 13 2.81 -4.56 6.70
N ARG A 14 1.48 -4.51 6.69
CA ARG A 14 0.62 -5.69 6.66
C ARG A 14 0.77 -6.53 5.39
N VAL A 15 1.09 -5.89 4.27
CA VAL A 15 1.35 -6.58 2.98
C VAL A 15 2.84 -6.85 2.74
N GLY A 16 3.70 -6.64 3.75
CA GLY A 16 5.11 -7.03 3.72
C GLY A 16 6.08 -6.01 3.09
N TYR A 17 5.65 -4.76 2.93
CA TYR A 17 6.51 -3.67 2.46
C TYR A 17 7.05 -2.83 3.61
N ALA A 18 8.27 -2.33 3.43
CA ALA A 18 8.96 -1.53 4.45
C ALA A 18 8.27 -0.19 4.76
N ASN A 19 7.59 0.41 3.79
CA ASN A 19 6.86 1.68 3.96
C ASN A 19 5.82 1.90 2.85
N ALA A 20 5.00 2.93 3.05
CA ALA A 20 3.95 3.33 2.12
C ALA A 20 4.48 3.78 0.74
N GLU A 21 5.68 4.34 0.66
CA GLU A 21 6.25 4.82 -0.61
C GLU A 21 6.65 3.67 -1.53
N THR A 22 7.24 2.61 -0.97
CA THR A 22 7.57 1.39 -1.72
C THR A 22 6.30 0.75 -2.30
N LEU A 23 5.26 0.60 -1.48
CA LEU A 23 3.96 0.09 -1.93
C LEU A 23 3.37 0.97 -3.03
N ARG A 24 3.37 2.30 -2.84
CA ARG A 24 2.80 3.26 -3.81
C ARG A 24 3.56 3.26 -5.14
N SER A 25 4.89 3.10 -5.10
CA SER A 25 5.74 2.97 -6.29
C SER A 25 5.38 1.71 -7.09
N LEU A 26 5.21 0.57 -6.39
CA LEU A 26 4.83 -0.69 -7.03
C LEU A 26 3.44 -0.62 -7.66
N LEU A 27 2.43 -0.11 -6.93
CA LEU A 27 1.08 0.06 -7.45
C LEU A 27 1.02 0.98 -8.68
N ARG A 28 1.86 2.03 -8.72
CA ARG A 28 1.98 2.90 -9.90
C ARG A 28 2.60 2.18 -11.11
N ARG A 29 3.57 1.30 -10.89
CA ARG A 29 4.20 0.50 -11.96
C ARG A 29 3.20 -0.50 -12.53
N GLU A 30 2.51 -1.25 -11.67
CA GLU A 30 1.49 -2.21 -12.11
C GLU A 30 0.37 -1.53 -12.91
N ARG A 31 -0.10 -0.36 -12.47
CA ARG A 31 -1.13 0.39 -13.20
C ARG A 31 -0.68 0.90 -14.57
N ARG A 32 0.61 1.10 -14.81
CA ARG A 32 1.13 1.48 -16.14
C ARG A 32 1.36 0.30 -17.06
N ARG A 33 1.25 -0.93 -16.55
CA ARG A 33 1.46 -2.16 -17.31
C ARG A 33 0.17 -2.77 -17.86
N SER A 34 -0.98 -2.21 -17.48
CA SER A 34 -2.31 -2.61 -17.93
C SER A 34 -2.81 -1.75 -19.08
#